data_AF-A0A7G8KUR4-F1
#
_entry.id   AF-A0A7G8KUR4-F1
#
_cell.length_a   1.000
_cell.length_b   1.000
_cell.length_c   1.000
_cell.angle_alpha   90.00
_cell.angle_beta   90.00
_cell.angle_gamma   90.00
#
_symmetry.space_group_name_H-M   'P 1'
#
loop_
_entity.id
_entity.type
_entity.pdbx_description
1 polymer ?
#
loop_
_entity_poly.entity_id
_entity_poly.type
_entity_poly.pdbx_seq_one_letter_code
_entity_poly.pdbx_strand_id
1 'polypeptide(L)' 'IPQMSPIMWLNLFFLFSMTLILFNQNMYFSFKSNKINLNKINYKTPKTNWKW' A
#
# COMPACT_ATOMS: atom_id res chain seq x y z
N ILE A 1 21.62 -6.72 35.60
CA ILE A 1 22.25 -7.06 34.30
C ILE A 1 22.17 -8.57 34.13
N PRO A 2 21.26 -9.09 33.30
CA PRO A 2 21.36 -10.48 32.85
C PRO A 2 22.43 -10.49 31.74
N GLN A 3 23.45 -11.32 31.90
CA GLN A 3 24.49 -11.49 30.89
C GLN A 3 23.87 -12.26 29.70
N MET A 4 23.19 -11.53 28.82
CA MET A 4 22.58 -12.10 27.62
C MET A 4 23.68 -12.46 26.63
N SER A 5 23.66 -13.73 26.19
CA SER A 5 24.56 -14.19 25.15
C SER A 5 24.36 -13.38 23.86
N PRO A 6 25.41 -13.18 23.04
CA PRO A 6 25.35 -12.39 21.80
C PRO A 6 24.21 -12.80 20.85
N ILE A 7 23.78 -14.06 20.90
CA ILE A 7 22.71 -14.60 20.06
C ILE A 7 21.33 -14.00 20.40
N MET A 8 21.09 -13.63 21.66
CA MET A 8 19.80 -13.11 22.10
C MET A 8 19.54 -11.72 21.53
N TRP A 9 20.60 -10.91 21.38
CA TRP A 9 20.53 -9.60 20.73
C TRP A 9 20.16 -9.70 19.25
N LEU A 10 20.72 -10.68 18.54
CA LEU A 10 20.36 -10.93 17.14
C LEU A 10 18.88 -11.33 17.01
N ASN A 11 18.38 -12.19 17.89
CA ASN A 11 16.97 -12.58 17.88
C ASN A 11 16.04 -11.39 18.14
N LEU A 12 16.37 -10.51 19.08
CA LEU A 12 15.64 -9.28 19.33
C LEU A 12 15.65 -8.34 18.12
N PHE A 13 16.80 -8.21 17.45
CA PHE A 13 16.93 -7.41 16.24
C PHE A 13 16.06 -7.95 15.08
N PHE A 14 16.05 -9.27 14.88
CA PHE A 14 15.19 -9.91 13.88
C PHE A 14 13.70 -9.73 14.21
N LEU A 15 13.30 -9.91 15.46
CA LEU A 15 11.91 -9.69 15.88
C LEU A 15 11.48 -8.23 15.66
N PHE A 16 12.33 -7.27 16.03
CA PHE A 16 12.06 -5.84 15.85
C PHE A 16 12.00 -5.42 14.38
N SER A 17 12.91 -5.92 13.55
CA SER A 17 12.88 -5.62 12.11
C SER A 17 11.64 -6.21 11.42
N MET A 18 11.25 -7.44 11.76
CA MET A 18 10.05 -8.06 11.20
C MET A 18 8.77 -7.31 11.60
N THR A 19 8.65 -6.87 12.85
CA THR A 19 7.47 -6.09 13.27
C THR A 19 7.41 -4.73 12.58
N LEU A 20 8.56 -4.06 12.36
CA LEU A 20 8.62 -2.82 11.59
C LEU A 20 8.22 -3.00 10.12
N ILE A 21 8.66 -4.08 9.47
CA ILE A 21 8.30 -4.38 8.08
C ILE A 21 6.79 -4.62 7.96
N LEU A 22 6.21 -5.44 8.85
CA LEU A 22 4.77 -5.71 8.88
C LEU A 22 3.96 -4.43 9.15
N PHE A 23 4.42 -3.57 10.06
CA PHE A 23 3.77 -2.30 10.32
C PHE A 23 3.76 -1.39 9.09
N ASN A 24 4.88 -1.29 8.38
CA ASN A 24 4.96 -0.52 7.13
C ASN A 24 4.07 -1.08 6.03
N GLN A 25 4.00 -2.40 5.88
CA GLN A 25 3.08 -3.05 4.94
C GLN A 25 1.62 -2.72 5.26
N ASN A 26 1.23 -2.80 6.54
CA ASN A 26 -0.11 -2.44 6.98
C ASN A 26 -0.43 -0.97 6.71
N MET A 27 0.53 -0.06 6.94
CA MET A 27 0.36 1.36 6.59
C MET A 27 0.18 1.53 5.08
N TYR A 28 1.01 0.90 4.26
CA TYR A 28 0.92 0.97 2.80
C TYR A 28 -0.42 0.46 2.25
N PHE A 29 -0.91 -0.68 2.74
CA PHE A 29 -2.20 -1.23 2.29
C PHE A 29 -3.41 -0.50 2.88
N SER A 30 -3.27 0.10 4.06
CA SER A 30 -4.31 0.93 4.68
C SER A 30 -4.50 2.25 3.95
N PHE A 31 -3.45 2.79 3.32
CA PHE A 31 -3.56 3.81 2.28
C PHE A 31 -4.15 3.21 1.01
N LYS A 32 -5.41 2.76 1.10
CA LYS A 32 -6.22 2.42 -0.05
C LYS A 32 -6.26 3.65 -0.93
N SER A 33 -5.62 3.56 -2.09
CA SER A 33 -5.91 4.44 -3.22
C SER A 33 -7.43 4.45 -3.31
N ASN A 34 -8.04 5.58 -2.91
CA ASN A 34 -9.39 5.89 -3.31
C ASN A 34 -9.33 5.73 -4.82
N LYS A 35 -9.84 4.60 -5.34
CA LYS A 35 -10.10 4.44 -6.76
C LYS A 35 -10.96 5.64 -7.04
N ILE A 36 -10.36 6.66 -7.66
CA ILE A 36 -11.07 7.81 -8.16
C ILE A 36 -12.16 7.15 -8.96
N ASN A 37 -13.38 7.23 -8.45
CA ASN A 37 -14.53 6.72 -9.15
C ASN A 37 -14.58 7.65 -10.36
N LEU A 38 -13.89 7.26 -11.43
CA LEU A 38 -14.08 7.74 -12.77
C LEU A 38 -15.49 7.24 -13.08
N ASN A 39 -16.49 7.90 -12.48
CA ASN A 39 -17.85 7.90 -12.93
C ASN A 39 -17.68 8.08 -14.43
N LYS A 40 -17.99 7.04 -15.20
CA LYS A 40 -17.88 7.06 -16.65
C LYS A 40 -18.66 8.30 -17.07
N ILE A 41 -17.95 9.38 -17.36
CA ILE A 41 -18.54 10.57 -17.91
C ILE A 41 -18.96 10.06 -19.29
N ASN A 42 -20.24 9.72 -19.41
CA ASN A 42 -20.85 9.38 -20.68
C ASN A 42 -20.81 10.67 -21.49
N TYR A 43 -19.68 10.96 -22.12
CA TYR A 43 -19.58 11.96 -23.15
C TYR A 43 -20.53 11.49 -24.24
N LYS A 44 -21.73 12.08 -24.29
CA LYS A 44 -22.63 11.94 -25.42
C LYS A 44 -21.88 12.55 -26.60
N THR A 45 -21.19 11.72 -27.37
CA THR A 45 -20.61 12.14 -28.64
C THR A 45 -21.78 12.62 -29.49
N PRO A 46 -21.83 13.91 -29.89
CA PRO A 46 -22.83 14.33 -30.85
C PRO A 46 -22.56 13.51 -32.12
N LYS A 47 -23.55 12.73 -32.55
CA LYS A 47 -23.51 12.05 -33.84
C LYS A 47 -23.54 13.13 -34.89
N THR A 48 -22.37 13.57 -35.35
CA THR A 48 -22.26 14.40 -36.54
C THR A 48 -22.70 13.52 -37.70
N ASN A 49 -23.91 13.80 -38.21
CA ASN A 49 -24.34 13.28 -39.51
C ASN A 49 -23.50 13.97 -40.58
N TRP A 50 -22.26 13.52 -40.72
CA TRP A 50 -21.43 13.88 -41.84
C TRP A 50 -22.00 13.15 -43.05
N LYS A 51 -22.77 13.88 -43.86
CA LYS A 51 -23.08 13.50 -45.22
C LYS A 51 -22.12 14.27 -46.12
N TRP A 52 -21.32 13.54 -46.89
CA TRP A 52 -20.97 13.97 -48.23
C TRP A 52 -21.93 13.29 -49.20
#